data_AF-A0A813GNX7-F1
#
_entry.id   AF-A0A813GNX7-F1
#
_cell.length_a   1.000
_cell.length_b   1.000
_cell.length_c   1.000
_cell.angle_alpha   90.00
_cell.angle_beta   90.00
_cell.angle_gamma   90.00
#
_symmetry.space_group_name_H-M   'P 1'
#
loop_
_entity.id
_entity.type
_entity.pdbx_description
1 polymer ?
#
loop_
_entity_poly.entity_id
_entity_poly.type
_entity_poly.pdbx_seq_one_letter_code
_entity_poly.pdbx_strand_id
1 'polypeptide(L)'
;MTLFSEPSHELEALGAEQREKSSDLVFSRTCDSFPSALAELLLEKQFCIVQIPRETTEVRRSVAEELVKLGACWESELPGFEADTMGRSPGGKKVSWLQPRETWSPGLAAAEQVLEGLSSAILSMTPKLGFRGSERTTIMAHAPCTTEEEAVFSEGLAVDASEIQDRIAFGKHRKVCIIYFVSGGGGYLILHQADEQDDVVIPCEEGQAILFRHDLLDYTWRPEKQSSKNNANHNINNSRQLALQVWILRDPFQGETSLQARDASPDAIGALQHVPAGPLYGDSNETVDVLSLAVRDPGQANQPEDYWSVLSSGCDGMILVPLCRWDHDLYWSETGENGKGYIRHFGMLMDDQMAMFDNEFFGMSATEATHTDPPQRNCMEVGYDCLHRAGWTR
;
A
#
# COMPACT_ATOMS: atom_id res chain seq x y z
N MET A 1 37.94 54.13 5.35
CA MET A 1 37.82 53.49 6.67
C MET A 1 36.34 53.36 6.96
N THR A 2 35.72 52.22 6.61
CA THR A 2 35.50 51.04 7.49
C THR A 2 34.60 51.39 8.67
N LEU A 3 33.50 50.70 8.98
CA LEU A 3 32.92 49.44 8.53
C LEU A 3 31.45 49.43 8.96
N PHE A 4 30.66 48.67 8.21
CA PHE A 4 29.29 48.27 8.50
C PHE A 4 29.20 47.51 9.85
N SER A 5 28.13 47.72 10.60
CA SER A 5 27.64 46.76 11.61
C SER A 5 26.29 46.21 11.15
N GLU A 6 26.20 44.89 11.13
CA GLU A 6 25.24 44.04 10.44
C GLU A 6 23.78 44.15 10.95
N PRO A 7 22.78 44.00 10.04
CA PRO A 7 21.45 43.53 10.35
C PRO A 7 21.31 42.08 9.86
N SER A 8 22.04 41.14 10.47
CA SER A 8 22.10 39.73 10.03
C SER A 8 21.21 38.80 10.88
N HIS A 9 21.02 39.09 12.18
CA HIS A 9 20.33 38.17 13.09
C HIS A 9 18.79 38.27 13.11
N GLU A 10 18.19 39.45 12.89
CA GLU A 10 16.71 39.60 12.95
C GLU A 10 16.02 39.13 11.66
N LEU A 11 16.68 39.22 10.50
CA LEU A 11 16.16 38.72 9.22
C LEU A 11 16.23 37.19 9.11
N GLU A 12 17.21 36.55 9.75
CA GLU A 12 17.29 35.08 9.83
C GLU A 12 16.22 34.49 10.77
N ALA A 13 15.88 35.18 11.87
CA ALA A 13 14.83 34.76 12.80
C ALA A 13 13.43 34.84 12.17
N LEU A 14 13.14 35.91 11.42
CA LEU A 14 11.89 36.06 10.66
C LEU A 14 11.72 35.02 9.54
N GLY A 15 12.84 34.59 8.91
CA GLY A 15 12.83 33.50 7.93
C GLY A 15 12.74 32.10 8.53
N ALA A 16 13.08 31.93 9.82
CA ALA A 16 12.88 30.70 10.57
C ALA A 16 11.42 30.54 11.03
N GLU A 17 10.81 31.60 11.58
CA GLU A 17 9.38 31.62 11.97
C GLU A 17 8.42 31.45 10.78
N GLN A 18 8.79 31.94 9.58
CA GLN A 18 7.97 31.76 8.37
C GLN A 18 8.06 30.34 7.78
N ARG A 19 9.15 29.59 8.02
CA ARG A 19 9.30 28.18 7.58
C ARG A 19 8.75 27.17 8.58
N GLU A 20 8.69 27.50 9.87
CA GLU A 20 7.98 26.70 10.89
C GLU A 20 6.46 26.62 10.66
N LYS A 21 5.90 27.42 9.73
CA LYS A 21 4.47 27.37 9.36
C LYS A 21 4.11 26.31 8.31
N SER A 22 5.07 25.57 7.73
CA SER A 22 4.80 24.57 6.68
C SER A 22 4.97 23.10 7.12
N SER A 23 5.49 22.85 8.33
CA SER A 23 5.70 21.50 8.87
C SER A 23 4.88 21.28 10.15
N ASP A 24 4.27 20.11 10.30
CA ASP A 24 3.53 19.75 11.52
C ASP A 24 4.47 19.41 12.69
N LEU A 25 5.62 18.79 12.40
CA LEU A 25 6.60 18.36 13.40
C LEU A 25 8.04 18.63 12.93
N VAL A 26 8.96 18.72 13.88
CA VAL A 26 10.41 18.67 13.63
C VAL A 26 10.93 17.33 14.11
N PHE A 27 11.71 16.65 13.26
CA PHE A 27 12.26 15.34 13.60
C PHE A 27 13.16 15.41 14.83
N SER A 28 12.88 14.56 15.82
CA SER A 28 13.69 14.40 17.01
C SER A 28 13.70 12.95 17.48
N ARG A 29 14.89 12.41 17.70
CA ARG A 29 15.08 11.06 18.26
C ARG A 29 15.07 11.03 19.79
N THR A 30 15.38 12.16 20.41
CA THR A 30 15.54 12.28 21.86
C THR A 30 14.29 12.79 22.55
N CYS A 31 13.28 13.20 21.77
CA CYS A 31 12.03 13.69 22.28
C CYS A 31 11.05 12.53 22.48
N ASP A 32 10.78 12.18 23.74
CA ASP A 32 9.90 11.06 24.11
C ASP A 32 8.45 11.23 23.60
N SER A 33 8.00 12.47 23.38
CA SER A 33 6.64 12.75 22.87
C SER A 33 6.52 12.66 21.35
N PHE A 34 7.64 12.62 20.61
CA PHE A 34 7.62 12.64 19.14
C PHE A 34 6.82 11.48 18.53
N PRO A 35 6.99 10.20 18.95
CA PRO A 35 6.21 9.10 18.39
C PRO A 35 4.69 9.24 18.63
N SER A 36 4.30 9.77 19.80
CA SER A 36 2.89 9.95 20.13
C SER A 36 2.25 11.06 19.30
N ALA A 37 2.94 12.21 19.17
CA ALA A 37 2.47 13.32 18.33
C ALA A 37 2.37 12.92 16.85
N LEU A 38 3.33 12.14 16.36
CA LEU A 38 3.30 11.62 14.99
C LEU A 38 2.09 10.69 14.76
N ALA A 39 1.80 9.80 15.71
CA ALA A 39 0.66 8.90 15.63
C ALA A 39 -0.68 9.64 15.73
N GLU A 40 -0.79 10.66 16.58
CA GLU A 40 -1.99 11.51 16.69
C GLU A 40 -2.28 12.23 15.37
N LEU A 41 -1.27 12.82 14.74
CA LEU A 41 -1.43 13.45 13.42
C LEU A 41 -1.84 12.46 12.34
N LEU A 42 -1.26 11.25 12.33
CA LEU A 42 -1.67 10.20 11.39
C LEU A 42 -3.08 9.66 11.64
N LEU A 43 -3.60 9.75 12.86
CA LEU A 43 -5.00 9.39 13.17
C LEU A 43 -5.97 10.49 12.77
N GLU A 44 -5.64 11.75 13.05
CA GLU A 44 -6.54 12.89 12.84
C GLU A 44 -6.51 13.39 11.39
N LYS A 45 -5.32 13.59 10.82
CA LYS A 45 -5.11 14.16 9.48
C LYS A 45 -4.85 13.10 8.41
N GLN A 46 -4.56 11.86 8.81
CA GLN A 46 -4.11 10.77 7.91
C GLN A 46 -2.73 10.98 7.27
N PHE A 47 -2.14 12.17 7.41
CA PHE A 47 -0.79 12.51 6.98
C PHE A 47 -0.10 13.44 7.98
N CYS A 48 1.22 13.54 7.88
CA CYS A 48 2.05 14.43 8.69
C CYS A 48 3.25 14.90 7.89
N ILE A 49 3.59 16.17 8.04
CA ILE A 49 4.80 16.77 7.47
C ILE A 49 5.84 16.92 8.58
N VAL A 50 6.98 16.23 8.42
CA VAL A 50 8.09 16.27 9.37
C VAL A 50 9.28 16.98 8.75
N GLN A 51 9.73 18.07 9.37
CA GLN A 51 10.94 18.76 8.96
C GLN A 51 12.18 18.08 9.55
N ILE A 52 13.15 17.74 8.71
CA ILE A 52 14.46 17.24 9.15
C ILE A 52 15.38 18.45 9.44
N PRO A 53 16.07 18.49 10.60
CA PRO A 53 16.88 19.62 11.03
C PRO A 53 17.99 20.04 10.06
N ARG A 54 18.28 21.35 10.00
CA ARG A 54 19.24 21.97 9.07
C ARG A 54 20.69 21.48 9.23
N GLU A 55 21.08 20.96 10.39
CA GLU A 55 22.42 20.40 10.64
C GLU A 55 22.75 19.22 9.69
N THR A 56 21.73 18.59 9.10
CA THR A 56 21.88 17.50 8.12
C THR A 56 22.00 17.99 6.66
N THR A 57 22.21 19.28 6.39
CA THR A 57 22.30 19.80 5.01
C THR A 57 23.52 19.27 4.24
N GLU A 58 24.68 19.16 4.88
CA GLU A 58 25.87 18.57 4.23
C GLU A 58 25.69 17.08 3.95
N VAL A 59 25.02 16.38 4.87
CA VAL A 59 24.65 14.97 4.73
C VAL A 59 23.72 14.78 3.52
N ARG A 60 22.67 15.60 3.40
CA ARG A 60 21.74 15.59 2.26
C ARG A 60 22.45 15.80 0.92
N ARG A 61 23.39 16.74 0.86
CA ARG A 61 24.22 16.96 -0.34
C ARG A 61 25.03 15.70 -0.70
N SER A 62 25.66 15.06 0.28
CA SER A 62 26.39 13.81 0.08
C SER A 62 25.49 12.69 -0.46
N VAL A 63 24.25 12.57 0.05
CA VAL A 63 23.26 11.61 -0.46
C VAL A 63 22.93 11.90 -1.92
N ALA A 64 22.64 13.17 -2.25
CA ALA A 64 22.30 13.58 -3.60
C ALA A 64 23.40 13.26 -4.61
N GLU A 65 24.65 13.55 -4.27
CA GLU A 65 25.83 13.23 -5.11
C GLU A 65 25.99 11.73 -5.38
N GLU A 66 25.57 10.88 -4.45
CA GLU A 66 25.64 9.43 -4.59
C GLU A 66 24.48 8.85 -5.39
N LEU A 67 23.27 9.34 -5.17
CA LEU A 67 22.11 8.94 -5.97
C LEU A 67 22.31 9.28 -7.45
N VAL A 68 22.98 10.40 -7.74
CA VAL A 68 23.38 10.74 -9.12
C VAL A 68 24.35 9.70 -9.71
N LYS A 69 25.22 9.10 -8.89
CA LYS A 69 26.20 8.07 -9.31
C LYS A 69 25.59 6.68 -9.51
N LEU A 70 24.32 6.45 -9.15
CA LEU A 70 23.65 5.16 -9.33
C LEU A 70 23.60 4.72 -10.81
N GLY A 71 23.62 5.66 -11.76
CA GLY A 71 23.81 5.38 -13.18
C GLY A 71 22.81 4.35 -13.74
N ALA A 72 23.30 3.16 -14.09
CA ALA A 72 22.50 2.08 -14.67
C ALA A 72 21.57 1.36 -13.69
N CYS A 73 21.66 1.63 -12.38
CA CYS A 73 20.74 1.07 -11.38
C CYS A 73 19.38 1.79 -11.34
N TRP A 74 19.20 2.85 -12.15
CA TRP A 74 17.92 3.51 -12.31
C TRP A 74 17.07 2.76 -13.32
N GLU A 75 15.83 2.49 -12.96
CA GLU A 75 14.90 1.65 -13.73
C GLU A 75 13.52 2.32 -13.81
N SER A 76 12.72 1.95 -14.82
CA SER A 76 11.28 2.17 -14.78
C SER A 76 10.63 1.15 -13.87
N GLU A 77 9.53 1.54 -13.24
CA GLU A 77 8.68 0.57 -12.58
C GLU A 77 7.95 -0.31 -13.59
N LEU A 78 7.56 -1.49 -13.09
CA LEU A 78 6.77 -2.47 -13.82
C LEU A 78 5.43 -1.88 -14.27
N PRO A 79 5.07 -2.01 -15.57
CA PRO A 79 3.77 -1.63 -16.07
C PRO A 79 2.62 -2.28 -15.28
N GLY A 80 1.71 -1.44 -14.77
CA GLY A 80 0.57 -1.85 -13.94
C GLY A 80 0.81 -1.75 -12.44
N PHE A 81 2.06 -1.65 -11.99
CA PHE A 81 2.42 -1.53 -10.56
C PHE A 81 2.97 -0.15 -10.19
N GLU A 82 3.09 0.75 -11.16
CA GLU A 82 3.67 2.07 -10.91
C GLU A 82 2.82 2.90 -9.95
N ALA A 83 1.50 2.72 -9.97
CA ALA A 83 0.60 3.40 -9.04
C ALA A 83 0.86 2.98 -7.58
N ASP A 84 1.21 1.72 -7.35
CA ASP A 84 1.43 1.17 -6.01
C ASP A 84 2.68 1.75 -5.33
N THR A 85 3.72 2.04 -6.10
CA THR A 85 4.99 2.56 -5.57
C THR A 85 5.24 4.03 -5.85
N MET A 86 4.81 4.56 -7.00
CA MET A 86 5.09 5.94 -7.45
C MET A 86 3.87 6.87 -7.46
N GLY A 87 2.70 6.35 -7.06
CA GLY A 87 1.44 7.07 -7.02
C GLY A 87 0.77 7.21 -8.39
N ARG A 88 -0.43 7.79 -8.42
CA ARG A 88 -1.25 7.97 -9.62
C ARG A 88 -0.50 8.79 -10.67
N SER A 89 -0.70 8.44 -11.94
CA SER A 89 -0.09 9.12 -13.10
C SER A 89 1.42 9.42 -12.93
N PRO A 90 2.24 8.38 -12.71
CA PRO A 90 3.60 8.57 -12.24
C PRO A 90 4.46 9.36 -13.22
N GLY A 91 4.32 9.13 -14.54
CA GLY A 91 4.76 10.04 -15.61
C GLY A 91 6.17 10.62 -15.48
N GLY A 92 7.14 10.04 -16.18
CA GLY A 92 8.49 10.60 -16.28
C GLY A 92 9.27 10.53 -14.98
N LYS A 93 9.22 9.37 -14.31
CA LYS A 93 9.93 9.07 -13.07
C LYS A 93 10.70 7.77 -13.21
N LYS A 94 11.79 7.66 -12.47
CA LYS A 94 12.63 6.47 -12.35
C LYS A 94 12.93 6.17 -10.90
N VAL A 95 13.13 4.90 -10.62
CA VAL A 95 13.35 4.38 -9.28
C VAL A 95 14.61 3.55 -9.21
N SER A 96 15.11 3.32 -8.00
CA SER A 96 16.17 2.37 -7.72
C SER A 96 16.01 1.83 -6.31
N TRP A 97 15.82 0.51 -6.17
CA TRP A 97 15.72 -0.14 -4.87
C TRP A 97 17.13 -0.34 -4.29
N LEU A 98 17.41 0.35 -3.18
CA LEU A 98 18.73 0.32 -2.55
C LEU A 98 18.88 -0.97 -1.75
N GLN A 99 19.72 -1.86 -2.28
CA GLN A 99 20.06 -3.12 -1.60
C GLN A 99 20.85 -2.84 -0.32
N PRO A 100 20.58 -3.55 0.80
CA PRO A 100 21.39 -3.47 2.00
C PRO A 100 22.85 -3.85 1.68
N ARG A 101 23.77 -2.88 1.72
CA ARG A 101 25.22 -3.10 1.54
C ARG A 101 25.92 -3.28 2.88
N GLU A 102 27.04 -4.02 2.89
CA GLU A 102 27.90 -4.19 4.07
C GLU A 102 28.40 -2.85 4.64
N THR A 103 28.60 -1.84 3.79
CA THR A 103 28.94 -0.48 4.20
C THR A 103 28.21 0.55 3.34
N TRP A 104 27.39 1.36 4.00
CA TRP A 104 26.78 2.53 3.39
C TRP A 104 27.77 3.69 3.48
N SER A 105 27.68 4.64 2.55
CA SER A 105 28.40 5.90 2.70
C SER A 105 27.91 6.66 3.94
N PRO A 106 28.70 7.62 4.47
CA PRO A 106 28.25 8.43 5.58
C PRO A 106 26.94 9.18 5.30
N GLY A 107 26.75 9.67 4.07
CA GLY A 107 25.53 10.37 3.65
C GLY A 107 24.32 9.46 3.67
N LEU A 108 24.40 8.34 2.95
CA LEU A 108 23.29 7.39 2.84
C LEU A 108 22.99 6.73 4.19
N ALA A 109 24.03 6.39 4.97
CA ALA A 109 23.88 5.84 6.32
C ALA A 109 23.11 6.79 7.24
N ALA A 110 23.33 8.10 7.12
CA ALA A 110 22.61 9.10 7.89
C ALA A 110 21.16 9.29 7.40
N ALA A 111 20.89 9.18 6.10
CA ALA A 111 19.53 9.18 5.57
C ALA A 111 18.72 7.94 5.99
N GLU A 112 19.33 6.75 5.92
CA GLU A 112 18.78 5.50 6.47
C GLU A 112 18.44 5.65 7.94
N GLN A 113 19.35 6.25 8.68
CA GLN A 113 19.17 6.56 10.08
C GLN A 113 17.92 7.43 10.33
N VAL A 114 17.68 8.47 9.51
CA VAL A 114 16.47 9.29 9.63
C VAL A 114 15.21 8.46 9.38
N LEU A 115 15.21 7.68 8.29
CA LEU A 115 14.08 6.83 7.90
C LEU A 115 13.81 5.72 8.92
N GLU A 116 14.85 5.12 9.49
CA GLU A 116 14.75 4.15 10.57
C GLU A 116 14.14 4.77 11.82
N GLY A 117 14.57 5.99 12.19
CA GLY A 117 14.00 6.71 13.34
C GLY A 117 12.51 7.02 13.17
N LEU A 118 12.11 7.48 11.99
CA LEU A 118 10.70 7.72 11.65
C LEU A 118 9.89 6.42 11.65
N SER A 119 10.44 5.37 11.03
CA SER A 119 9.77 4.07 10.90
C SER A 119 9.60 3.41 12.27
N SER A 120 10.62 3.43 13.12
CA SER A 120 10.57 2.90 14.48
C SER A 120 9.53 3.61 15.34
N ALA A 121 9.45 4.95 15.23
CA ALA A 121 8.42 5.73 15.92
C ALA A 121 7.01 5.27 15.53
N ILE A 122 6.76 5.03 14.24
CA ILE A 122 5.44 4.57 13.76
C ILE A 122 5.19 3.11 14.10
N LEU A 123 6.16 2.21 13.90
CA LEU A 123 6.02 0.77 14.15
C LEU A 123 5.49 0.51 15.56
N SER A 124 6.02 1.23 16.56
CA SER A 124 5.57 1.14 17.95
C SER A 124 4.10 1.51 18.16
N MET A 125 3.53 2.32 17.27
CA MET A 125 2.18 2.87 17.33
C MET A 125 1.21 2.24 16.32
N THR A 126 1.67 1.30 15.49
CA THR A 126 0.82 0.66 14.46
C THR A 126 -0.50 0.10 15.01
N PRO A 127 -0.58 -0.53 16.20
CA PRO A 127 -1.85 -1.02 16.73
C PRO A 127 -2.88 0.09 16.95
N LYS A 128 -2.44 1.31 17.30
CA LYS A 128 -3.33 2.48 17.42
C LYS A 128 -3.84 2.94 16.05
N LEU A 129 -3.03 2.77 15.01
CA LEU A 129 -3.38 3.05 13.62
C LEU A 129 -4.24 1.93 12.99
N GLY A 130 -4.72 0.95 13.76
CA GLY A 130 -5.64 -0.08 13.28
C GLY A 130 -5.01 -1.24 12.52
N PHE A 131 -3.68 -1.43 12.61
CA PHE A 131 -3.00 -2.60 12.04
C PHE A 131 -1.81 -3.03 12.91
N ARG A 132 -1.29 -4.24 12.71
CA ARG A 132 0.01 -4.61 13.30
C ARG A 132 1.06 -4.52 12.23
N GLY A 133 2.11 -3.73 12.46
CA GLY A 133 3.23 -3.63 11.53
C GLY A 133 4.40 -4.50 11.95
N SER A 134 4.97 -5.22 11.00
CA SER A 134 6.13 -6.10 11.20
C SER A 134 7.43 -5.34 10.96
N GLU A 135 7.57 -4.78 9.75
CA GLU A 135 8.82 -4.22 9.25
C GLU A 135 8.57 -3.07 8.26
N ARG A 136 9.64 -2.33 7.97
CA ARG A 136 9.69 -1.40 6.85
C ARG A 136 10.35 -2.03 5.63
N THR A 137 10.04 -1.53 4.45
CA THR A 137 10.75 -1.91 3.22
C THR A 137 12.18 -1.37 3.20
N THR A 138 12.98 -1.92 2.27
CA THR A 138 14.21 -1.27 1.82
C THR A 138 13.91 0.11 1.22
N ILE A 139 14.92 0.97 1.17
CA ILE A 139 14.78 2.30 0.60
C ILE A 139 14.62 2.20 -0.91
N MET A 140 13.56 2.80 -1.43
CA MET A 140 13.43 3.13 -2.84
C MET A 140 13.91 4.56 -3.08
N ALA A 141 14.99 4.73 -3.84
CA ALA A 141 15.39 6.03 -4.34
C ALA A 141 14.52 6.41 -5.55
N HIS A 142 14.17 7.69 -5.65
CA HIS A 142 13.24 8.18 -6.65
C HIS A 142 13.69 9.51 -7.25
N ALA A 143 13.58 9.64 -8.59
CA ALA A 143 13.94 10.85 -9.33
C ALA A 143 13.06 11.08 -10.57
N PRO A 144 12.84 12.34 -11.02
CA PRO A 144 12.15 12.64 -12.28
C PRO A 144 13.04 12.31 -13.48
N CYS A 145 12.59 11.53 -14.47
CA CYS A 145 13.31 11.20 -15.70
C CYS A 145 13.66 12.42 -16.55
N THR A 146 14.74 12.31 -17.32
CA THR A 146 14.97 13.17 -18.48
C THR A 146 14.24 12.61 -19.71
N THR A 147 14.03 13.45 -20.72
CA THR A 147 13.40 13.02 -22.00
C THR A 147 14.17 11.92 -22.72
N GLU A 148 15.49 11.83 -22.51
CA GLU A 148 16.33 10.77 -23.09
C GLU A 148 16.17 9.45 -22.32
N GLU A 149 16.07 9.51 -20.98
CA GLU A 149 15.84 8.34 -20.12
C GLU A 149 14.45 7.72 -20.36
N GLU A 150 13.41 8.54 -20.54
CA GLU A 150 12.05 8.06 -20.85
C GLU A 150 11.97 7.18 -22.09
N ALA A 151 12.79 7.45 -23.12
CA ALA A 151 12.79 6.69 -24.36
C ALA A 151 13.46 5.30 -24.23
N VAL A 152 14.35 5.13 -23.24
CA VAL A 152 15.05 3.86 -23.00
C VAL A 152 14.21 2.92 -22.14
N PHE A 153 13.51 3.48 -21.14
CA PHE A 153 12.74 2.71 -20.17
C PHE A 153 11.42 2.13 -20.68
N SER A 154 11.04 2.42 -21.94
CA SER A 154 9.84 1.87 -22.59
C SER A 154 10.01 0.49 -23.22
N GLU A 155 11.22 -0.09 -23.23
CA GLU A 155 11.43 -1.45 -23.72
C GLU A 155 11.00 -2.47 -22.65
N GLY A 156 10.01 -3.31 -22.99
CA GLY A 156 9.32 -4.19 -22.06
C GLY A 156 10.24 -5.11 -21.26
N LEU A 157 10.07 -5.10 -19.94
CA LEU A 157 10.70 -6.04 -19.03
C LEU A 157 9.95 -7.39 -19.08
N ALA A 158 10.70 -8.49 -19.21
CA ALA A 158 10.19 -9.81 -18.94
C ALA A 158 10.24 -10.05 -17.43
N VAL A 159 9.13 -10.47 -16.84
CA VAL A 159 8.92 -10.49 -15.38
C VAL A 159 8.49 -11.89 -14.99
N ASP A 160 9.08 -12.42 -13.91
CA ASP A 160 8.70 -13.73 -13.39
C ASP A 160 7.41 -13.64 -12.56
N ALA A 161 6.62 -14.72 -12.54
CA ALA A 161 5.36 -14.80 -11.81
C ALA A 161 5.54 -14.57 -10.30
N SER A 162 6.67 -15.01 -9.73
CA SER A 162 7.02 -14.77 -8.32
C SER A 162 7.16 -13.28 -8.01
N GLU A 163 7.73 -12.51 -8.94
CA GLU A 163 7.96 -11.07 -8.77
C GLU A 163 6.63 -10.29 -8.81
N ILE A 164 5.72 -10.70 -9.70
CA ILE A 164 4.35 -10.18 -9.76
C ILE A 164 3.61 -10.45 -8.44
N GLN A 165 3.73 -11.66 -7.89
CA GLN A 165 3.07 -12.04 -6.64
C GLN A 165 3.61 -11.28 -5.42
N ASP A 166 4.92 -11.05 -5.36
CA ASP A 166 5.53 -10.20 -4.33
C ASP A 166 5.05 -8.74 -4.47
N ARG A 167 4.84 -8.27 -5.70
CA ARG A 167 4.32 -6.92 -5.95
C ARG A 167 2.87 -6.74 -5.54
N ILE A 168 2.04 -7.74 -5.83
CA ILE A 168 0.64 -7.77 -5.38
C ILE A 168 0.57 -7.79 -3.85
N ALA A 169 1.39 -8.59 -3.17
CA ALA A 169 1.39 -8.59 -1.70
C ALA A 169 1.92 -7.29 -1.11
N PHE A 170 3.02 -6.75 -1.64
CA PHE A 170 3.47 -5.41 -1.28
C PHE A 170 2.31 -4.43 -1.37
N GLY A 171 1.56 -4.51 -2.47
CA GLY A 171 0.40 -3.69 -2.70
C GLY A 171 -0.67 -3.82 -1.62
N LYS A 172 -0.98 -5.05 -1.18
CA LYS A 172 -1.97 -5.35 -0.14
C LYS A 172 -1.49 -5.03 1.28
N HIS A 173 -0.17 -5.02 1.51
CA HIS A 173 0.40 -4.97 2.86
C HIS A 173 0.86 -3.57 3.24
N ARG A 174 1.14 -2.69 2.27
CA ARG A 174 1.55 -1.31 2.54
C ARG A 174 0.48 -0.54 3.32
N LYS A 175 0.87 0.10 4.43
CA LYS A 175 -0.04 0.84 5.31
C LYS A 175 0.37 2.29 5.48
N VAL A 176 1.65 2.55 5.73
CA VAL A 176 2.17 3.91 5.89
C VAL A 176 3.30 4.11 4.90
N CYS A 177 3.26 5.21 4.15
CA CYS A 177 4.31 5.61 3.24
C CYS A 177 5.07 6.80 3.83
N ILE A 178 6.39 6.79 3.69
CA ILE A 178 7.29 7.88 4.08
C ILE A 178 8.07 8.30 2.84
N ILE A 179 7.93 9.56 2.43
CA ILE A 179 8.71 10.16 1.33
C ILE A 179 9.60 11.24 1.92
N TYR A 180 10.90 11.04 1.87
CA TYR A 180 11.92 11.97 2.36
C TYR A 180 12.62 12.68 1.20
N PHE A 181 12.37 13.98 1.04
CA PHE A 181 12.96 14.81 -0.01
C PHE A 181 14.37 15.24 0.40
N VAL A 182 15.39 14.54 -0.13
CA VAL A 182 16.79 14.77 0.24
C VAL A 182 17.44 15.92 -0.53
N SER A 183 17.03 16.18 -1.77
CA SER A 183 17.60 17.24 -2.60
C SER A 183 16.55 17.80 -3.56
N GLY A 184 16.67 19.09 -3.86
CA GLY A 184 15.79 19.81 -4.77
C GLY A 184 14.48 20.21 -4.07
N GLY A 185 14.08 21.47 -4.27
CA GLY A 185 12.77 21.97 -3.87
C GLY A 185 11.88 22.21 -5.08
N GLY A 186 10.59 22.45 -4.84
CA GLY A 186 9.61 22.79 -5.87
C GLY A 186 8.63 21.66 -6.17
N GLY A 187 7.72 21.87 -7.11
CA GLY A 187 6.66 20.89 -7.40
C GLY A 187 5.72 20.67 -6.21
N TYR A 188 4.94 19.60 -6.26
CA TYR A 188 3.94 19.32 -5.24
C TYR A 188 3.62 17.83 -5.14
N LEU A 189 3.35 17.39 -3.92
CA LEU A 189 2.74 16.10 -3.61
C LEU A 189 1.26 16.33 -3.36
N ILE A 190 0.41 15.69 -4.16
CA ILE A 190 -1.03 15.68 -3.96
C ILE A 190 -1.38 14.40 -3.22
N LEU A 191 -2.07 14.50 -2.09
CA LEU A 191 -2.68 13.37 -1.40
C LEU A 191 -4.17 13.35 -1.76
N HIS A 192 -4.60 12.25 -2.34
CA HIS A 192 -5.97 12.01 -2.77
C HIS A 192 -6.74 11.28 -1.67
N GLN A 193 -7.81 11.91 -1.20
CA GLN A 193 -8.69 11.36 -0.20
C GLN A 193 -9.79 10.52 -0.86
N ALA A 194 -10.30 9.51 -0.13
CA ALA A 194 -11.52 8.81 -0.53
C ALA A 194 -12.75 9.73 -0.34
N ASP A 195 -13.75 9.61 -1.21
CA ASP A 195 -15.06 10.29 -1.16
C ASP A 195 -15.06 11.84 -1.17
N GLU A 196 -15.22 12.46 -2.35
CA GLU A 196 -15.61 13.88 -2.60
C GLU A 196 -14.91 14.99 -1.77
N GLN A 197 -13.88 14.65 -0.99
CA GLN A 197 -13.08 15.58 -0.21
C GLN A 197 -12.01 16.22 -1.09
N ASP A 198 -11.66 17.47 -0.77
CA ASP A 198 -10.64 18.19 -1.51
C ASP A 198 -9.26 17.54 -1.32
N ASP A 199 -8.58 17.32 -2.44
CA ASP A 199 -7.20 16.86 -2.47
C ASP A 199 -6.29 17.79 -1.65
N VAL A 200 -5.38 17.18 -0.88
CA VAL A 200 -4.39 17.95 -0.10
C VAL A 200 -3.14 18.15 -0.95
N VAL A 201 -2.81 19.40 -1.25
CA VAL A 201 -1.63 19.76 -2.04
C VAL A 201 -0.51 20.24 -1.12
N ILE A 202 0.60 19.51 -1.09
CA ILE A 202 1.76 19.78 -0.24
C ILE A 202 2.94 20.20 -1.11
N PRO A 203 3.51 21.41 -0.93
CA PRO A 203 4.73 21.79 -1.63
C PRO A 203 5.91 20.94 -1.14
N CYS A 204 6.68 20.39 -2.07
CA CYS A 204 7.85 19.58 -1.72
C CYS A 204 9.07 20.47 -1.45
N GLU A 205 9.57 20.43 -0.23
CA GLU A 205 10.76 21.16 0.19
C GLU A 205 11.93 20.23 0.54
N GLU A 206 13.14 20.72 0.34
CA GLU A 206 14.35 19.98 0.68
C GLU A 206 14.46 19.77 2.21
N GLY A 207 14.64 18.53 2.64
CA GLY A 207 14.73 18.16 4.06
C GLY A 207 13.36 17.92 4.70
N GLN A 208 12.31 17.87 3.92
CA GLN A 208 10.98 17.54 4.38
C GLN A 208 10.76 16.03 4.21
N ALA A 209 10.21 15.38 5.23
CA ALA A 209 9.66 14.04 5.15
C ALA A 209 8.14 14.12 5.24
N ILE A 210 7.44 13.55 4.27
CA ILE A 210 5.98 13.48 4.27
C ILE A 210 5.58 12.04 4.56
N LEU A 211 4.77 11.85 5.60
CA LEU A 211 4.29 10.56 6.06
C LEU A 211 2.78 10.52 5.88
N PHE A 212 2.24 9.43 5.36
CA PHE A 212 0.79 9.33 5.17
C PHE A 212 0.30 7.88 5.21
N ARG A 213 -0.97 7.73 5.61
CA ARG A 213 -1.74 6.48 5.63
C ARG A 213 -2.05 6.05 4.20
N HIS A 214 -1.11 5.33 3.59
CA HIS A 214 -1.20 4.90 2.20
C HIS A 214 -2.37 3.92 1.95
N ASP A 215 -2.89 3.28 3.00
CA ASP A 215 -4.10 2.47 2.89
C ASP A 215 -5.41 3.28 2.90
N LEU A 216 -5.33 4.58 3.19
CA LEU A 216 -6.47 5.52 3.18
C LEU A 216 -6.31 6.60 2.10
N LEU A 217 -5.08 6.93 1.74
CA LEU A 217 -4.71 8.02 0.85
C LEU A 217 -3.92 7.50 -0.34
N ASP A 218 -4.41 7.82 -1.53
CA ASP A 218 -3.60 7.75 -2.74
C ASP A 218 -2.75 9.02 -2.87
N TYR A 219 -1.79 9.02 -3.77
CA TYR A 219 -1.00 10.23 -4.01
C TYR A 219 -0.58 10.42 -5.46
N THR A 220 -0.36 11.66 -5.85
CA THR A 220 0.31 12.04 -7.10
C THR A 220 1.46 12.98 -6.77
N TRP A 221 2.69 12.55 -7.02
CA TRP A 221 3.84 13.46 -6.94
C TRP A 221 4.12 14.09 -8.31
N ARG A 222 4.11 15.43 -8.39
CA ARG A 222 4.52 16.20 -9.58
C ARG A 222 5.80 16.97 -9.28
N PRO A 223 6.98 16.46 -9.70
CA PRO A 223 8.22 17.21 -9.58
C PRO A 223 8.21 18.43 -10.50
N GLU A 224 8.95 19.47 -10.13
CA GLU A 224 9.08 20.66 -10.97
C GLU A 224 9.77 20.32 -12.30
N LYS A 225 9.16 20.71 -13.43
CA LYS A 225 9.73 20.47 -14.76
C LYS A 225 11.03 21.27 -14.89
N GLN A 226 12.16 20.58 -15.05
CA GLN A 226 13.42 21.25 -15.36
C GLN A 226 13.30 21.96 -16.71
N SER A 227 13.36 23.29 -16.71
CA SER A 227 13.38 24.07 -17.95
C SER A 227 14.70 23.83 -18.66
N SER A 228 14.65 23.24 -19.86
CA SER A 228 15.78 22.97 -20.75
C SER A 228 16.51 24.25 -21.25
N LYS A 229 16.10 25.46 -20.83
CA LYS A 229 16.77 26.69 -21.27
C LYS A 229 18.05 26.95 -20.46
N ASN A 230 19.16 26.52 -21.06
CA ASN A 230 20.51 27.02 -20.87
C ASN A 230 20.52 28.53 -20.54
N ASN A 231 20.78 28.86 -19.29
CA ASN A 231 21.34 30.16 -18.93
C ASN A 231 22.61 29.88 -18.12
N ALA A 232 23.75 30.01 -18.80
CA ALA A 232 25.08 29.59 -18.36
C ALA A 232 25.69 30.45 -17.24
N ASN A 233 24.89 31.04 -16.34
CA ASN A 233 25.40 31.96 -15.33
C ASN A 233 24.62 31.98 -13.99
N HIS A 234 23.90 30.92 -13.64
CA HIS A 234 23.38 30.76 -12.28
C HIS A 234 23.81 29.44 -11.64
N ASN A 235 24.14 29.56 -10.36
CA ASN A 235 24.75 28.59 -9.45
C ASN A 235 24.29 27.14 -9.62
N ILE A 236 25.20 26.25 -9.21
CA ILE A 236 25.14 24.79 -8.99
C ILE A 236 23.89 24.26 -8.24
N ASN A 237 22.90 25.10 -7.92
CA ASN A 237 21.75 24.77 -7.09
C ASN A 237 20.47 24.38 -7.87
N ASN A 238 20.55 24.07 -9.18
CA ASN A 238 19.40 23.53 -9.91
C ASN A 238 19.34 22.00 -9.78
N SER A 239 19.44 21.52 -8.54
CA SER A 239 19.53 20.10 -8.20
C SER A 239 18.23 19.40 -8.53
N ARG A 240 18.31 18.32 -9.31
CA ARG A 240 17.20 17.38 -9.57
C ARG A 240 16.53 17.03 -8.25
N GLN A 241 15.19 17.01 -8.24
CA GLN A 241 14.46 16.55 -7.07
C GLN A 241 14.76 15.08 -6.85
N LEU A 242 15.24 14.75 -5.65
CA LEU A 242 15.59 13.41 -5.22
C LEU A 242 14.84 13.12 -3.94
N ALA A 243 14.14 11.99 -3.92
CA ALA A 243 13.45 11.51 -2.74
C ALA A 243 13.86 10.08 -2.41
N LEU A 244 13.82 9.76 -1.13
CA LEU A 244 13.95 8.41 -0.60
C LEU A 244 12.60 8.00 -0.04
N GLN A 245 12.14 6.82 -0.39
CA GLN A 245 10.80 6.36 -0.05
C GLN A 245 10.86 5.00 0.63
N VAL A 246 10.09 4.84 1.70
CA VAL A 246 9.91 3.56 2.42
C VAL A 246 8.46 3.39 2.81
N TRP A 247 8.06 2.14 3.01
CA TRP A 247 6.74 1.80 3.51
C TRP A 247 6.84 0.97 4.78
N ILE A 248 5.87 1.15 5.66
CA ILE A 248 5.59 0.25 6.77
C ILE A 248 4.48 -0.68 6.33
N LEU A 249 4.75 -1.97 6.44
CA LEU A 249 3.84 -3.02 6.03
C LEU A 249 3.07 -3.55 7.23
N ARG A 250 1.84 -4.04 7.01
CA ARG A 250 1.16 -4.87 8.01
C ARG A 250 1.80 -6.27 8.08
N ASP A 251 1.61 -6.92 9.20
CA ASP A 251 1.91 -8.35 9.34
C ASP A 251 1.16 -9.14 8.24
N PRO A 252 1.83 -10.10 7.58
CA PRO A 252 1.15 -11.06 6.72
C PRO A 252 0.22 -11.93 7.56
N PHE A 253 -0.93 -12.33 7.01
CA PHE A 253 -1.78 -13.33 7.66
C PHE A 253 -1.12 -14.71 7.57
N GLN A 254 -1.38 -15.60 8.55
CA GLN A 254 -0.95 -16.99 8.43
C GLN A 254 -1.54 -17.60 7.17
N GLY A 255 -0.72 -18.14 6.27
CA GLY A 255 -1.16 -18.69 4.98
C GLY A 255 -1.19 -17.69 3.82
N GLU A 256 -0.92 -16.41 4.08
CA GLU A 256 -0.74 -15.41 3.02
C GLU A 256 0.59 -15.65 2.30
N THR A 257 0.52 -16.10 1.05
CA THR A 257 1.67 -16.47 0.23
C THR A 257 2.26 -15.26 -0.50
N SER A 258 2.67 -14.20 0.22
CA SER A 258 3.85 -13.41 -0.17
C SER A 258 4.18 -12.25 0.77
N LEU A 259 5.50 -12.12 0.99
CA LEU A 259 6.35 -10.92 0.99
C LEU A 259 7.83 -11.33 1.20
N GLN A 260 8.07 -12.60 1.53
CA GLN A 260 9.24 -13.37 1.09
C GLN A 260 8.80 -14.82 0.82
N ALA A 261 8.97 -15.33 -0.40
CA ALA A 261 8.99 -16.78 -0.65
C ALA A 261 10.12 -17.52 0.11
N ARG A 262 10.92 -16.79 0.91
CA ARG A 262 11.99 -17.29 1.77
C ARG A 262 11.53 -17.72 3.17
N ASP A 263 10.34 -17.29 3.61
CA ASP A 263 9.78 -17.63 4.93
C ASP A 263 8.69 -18.71 4.86
N ALA A 264 8.37 -19.22 3.67
CA ALA A 264 7.65 -20.48 3.58
C ALA A 264 8.54 -21.55 4.21
N SER A 265 8.07 -22.22 5.27
CA SER A 265 8.81 -23.35 5.82
C SER A 265 9.12 -24.34 4.69
N PRO A 266 10.23 -25.08 4.73
CA PRO A 266 10.50 -26.13 3.76
C PRO A 266 9.33 -27.11 3.61
N ASP A 267 8.56 -27.29 4.68
CA ASP A 267 7.33 -28.10 4.70
C ASP A 267 6.18 -27.45 3.94
N ALA A 268 6.03 -26.11 3.97
CA ALA A 268 5.03 -25.37 3.19
C ALA A 268 5.35 -25.38 1.68
N ILE A 269 6.63 -25.27 1.31
CA ILE A 269 7.08 -25.43 -0.09
C ILE A 269 6.90 -26.89 -0.54
N GLY A 270 7.22 -27.85 0.33
CA GLY A 270 6.96 -29.27 0.08
C GLY A 270 5.47 -29.60 -0.06
N ALA A 271 4.60 -28.93 0.70
CA ALA A 271 3.15 -29.04 0.56
C ALA A 271 2.67 -28.50 -0.79
N LEU A 272 3.26 -27.41 -1.30
CA LEU A 272 2.97 -26.86 -2.63
C LEU A 272 3.43 -27.80 -3.76
N GLN A 273 4.53 -28.55 -3.59
CA GLN A 273 4.96 -29.58 -4.55
C GLN A 273 3.97 -30.76 -4.66
N HIS A 274 3.12 -30.95 -3.65
CA HIS A 274 2.06 -31.96 -3.65
C HIS A 274 0.69 -31.41 -4.00
N VAL A 275 0.56 -30.09 -4.22
CA VAL A 275 -0.65 -29.54 -4.83
C VAL A 275 -0.67 -30.07 -6.26
N PRO A 276 -1.70 -30.85 -6.65
CA PRO A 276 -1.80 -31.34 -8.01
C PRO A 276 -1.78 -30.15 -8.96
N ALA A 277 -0.92 -30.19 -9.98
CA ALA A 277 -1.03 -29.24 -11.07
C ALA A 277 -2.47 -29.27 -11.59
N GLY A 278 -3.06 -28.09 -11.77
CA GLY A 278 -4.42 -27.97 -12.29
C GLY A 278 -4.56 -28.70 -13.63
N PRO A 279 -5.78 -29.09 -14.03
CA PRO A 279 -5.99 -29.74 -15.31
C PRO A 279 -5.44 -28.84 -16.44
N LEU A 280 -4.73 -29.46 -17.38
CA LEU A 280 -4.24 -28.77 -18.58
C LEU A 280 -5.42 -28.23 -19.38
N TYR A 281 -5.28 -27.02 -19.92
CA TYR A 281 -6.32 -26.39 -20.72
C TYR A 281 -6.27 -26.91 -22.16
N GLY A 282 -7.35 -27.58 -22.57
CA GLY A 282 -7.49 -28.09 -23.95
C GLY A 282 -6.33 -28.98 -24.41
N ASP A 283 -6.03 -28.94 -25.71
CA ASP A 283 -4.93 -29.70 -26.33
C ASP A 283 -3.59 -28.95 -26.32
N SER A 284 -3.52 -27.74 -25.74
CA SER A 284 -2.34 -26.86 -25.83
C SER A 284 -1.29 -27.12 -24.74
N ASN A 285 -1.53 -28.02 -23.78
CA ASN A 285 -0.69 -28.21 -22.59
C ASN A 285 -0.45 -26.91 -21.78
N GLU A 286 -1.33 -25.92 -21.90
CA GLU A 286 -1.24 -24.65 -21.16
C GLU A 286 -1.84 -24.79 -19.76
N THR A 287 -1.29 -24.04 -18.80
CA THR A 287 -1.79 -23.95 -17.42
C THR A 287 -2.90 -22.89 -17.32
N VAL A 288 -3.86 -23.11 -16.42
CA VAL A 288 -4.90 -22.12 -16.11
C VAL A 288 -4.51 -21.39 -14.84
N ASP A 289 -4.39 -20.06 -14.93
CA ASP A 289 -4.11 -19.22 -13.77
C ASP A 289 -5.41 -18.82 -13.05
N VAL A 290 -5.43 -19.02 -11.74
CA VAL A 290 -6.52 -18.55 -10.86
C VAL A 290 -6.14 -17.18 -10.32
N LEU A 291 -6.68 -16.12 -10.93
CA LEU A 291 -6.33 -14.74 -10.60
C LEU A 291 -7.01 -14.21 -9.33
N SER A 292 -8.18 -14.74 -8.98
CA SER A 292 -8.99 -14.27 -7.85
C SER A 292 -9.97 -15.35 -7.39
N LEU A 293 -10.48 -15.15 -6.17
CA LEU A 293 -11.52 -15.94 -5.52
C LEU A 293 -12.44 -14.98 -4.77
N ALA A 294 -13.73 -15.29 -4.76
CA ALA A 294 -14.71 -14.74 -3.82
C ALA A 294 -15.61 -15.89 -3.36
N VAL A 295 -16.08 -15.82 -2.11
CA VAL A 295 -16.84 -16.91 -1.48
C VAL A 295 -17.86 -16.36 -0.50
N ARG A 296 -18.98 -17.07 -0.38
CA ARG A 296 -19.92 -16.96 0.74
C ARG A 296 -20.18 -18.37 1.25
N ASP A 297 -19.76 -18.63 2.47
CA ASP A 297 -19.83 -19.95 3.09
C ASP A 297 -20.36 -19.89 4.54
N PRO A 298 -20.78 -21.05 5.12
CA PRO A 298 -21.17 -21.14 6.52
C PRO A 298 -20.08 -20.64 7.48
N GLY A 299 -20.49 -20.24 8.69
CA GLY A 299 -19.56 -19.67 9.68
C GLY A 299 -19.22 -18.20 9.42
N GLN A 300 -20.07 -17.47 8.67
CA GLN A 300 -19.87 -16.06 8.28
C GLN A 300 -18.62 -15.84 7.42
N ALA A 301 -18.26 -16.84 6.61
CA ALA A 301 -17.14 -16.75 5.68
C ALA A 301 -17.58 -15.99 4.41
N ASN A 302 -17.52 -14.66 4.45
CA ASN A 302 -18.09 -13.79 3.41
C ASN A 302 -17.05 -13.23 2.43
N GLN A 303 -15.78 -13.44 2.76
CA GLN A 303 -14.62 -13.09 1.96
C GLN A 303 -13.61 -14.23 2.03
N PRO A 304 -12.67 -14.34 1.06
CA PRO A 304 -11.62 -15.35 1.10
C PRO A 304 -10.81 -15.34 2.40
N GLU A 305 -10.58 -14.16 2.98
CA GLU A 305 -9.87 -13.98 4.24
C GLU A 305 -10.65 -14.55 5.45
N ASP A 306 -11.97 -14.34 5.47
CA ASP A 306 -12.85 -14.90 6.50
C ASP A 306 -12.93 -16.42 6.37
N TYR A 307 -13.07 -16.91 5.14
CA TYR A 307 -13.09 -18.34 4.82
C TYR A 307 -11.80 -19.04 5.29
N TRP A 308 -10.64 -18.43 5.01
CA TRP A 308 -9.38 -18.96 5.49
C TRP A 308 -9.27 -18.94 7.01
N SER A 309 -9.81 -17.92 7.67
CA SER A 309 -9.84 -17.83 9.14
C SER A 309 -10.71 -18.94 9.75
N VAL A 310 -11.85 -19.26 9.14
CA VAL A 310 -12.73 -20.38 9.55
C VAL A 310 -11.99 -21.72 9.41
N LEU A 311 -11.33 -21.95 8.28
CA LEU A 311 -10.58 -23.19 8.04
C LEU A 311 -9.38 -23.35 8.97
N SER A 312 -8.57 -22.30 9.11
CA SER A 312 -7.33 -22.36 9.89
C SER A 312 -7.57 -22.47 11.39
N SER A 313 -8.69 -21.94 11.87
CA SER A 313 -9.13 -22.10 13.28
C SER A 313 -9.84 -23.42 13.55
N GLY A 314 -10.17 -24.21 12.52
CA GLY A 314 -10.98 -25.43 12.66
C GLY A 314 -12.40 -25.14 13.17
N CYS A 315 -12.96 -24.00 12.79
CA CYS A 315 -14.28 -23.56 13.24
C CYS A 315 -15.39 -24.47 12.67
N ASP A 316 -16.33 -24.89 13.53
CA ASP A 316 -17.54 -25.60 13.14
C ASP A 316 -18.64 -24.58 12.77
N GLY A 317 -18.90 -24.44 11.46
CA GLY A 317 -19.90 -23.54 10.90
C GLY A 317 -21.33 -24.09 10.88
N MET A 318 -21.58 -25.27 11.46
CA MET A 318 -22.89 -25.91 11.46
C MET A 318 -23.82 -25.28 12.49
N ILE A 319 -25.02 -24.88 12.05
CA ILE A 319 -26.02 -24.23 12.89
C ILE A 319 -27.34 -25.00 12.87
N LEU A 320 -28.20 -24.74 13.86
CA LEU A 320 -29.61 -25.13 13.77
C LEU A 320 -30.30 -24.29 12.71
N VAL A 321 -31.32 -24.86 12.06
CA VAL A 321 -32.15 -24.12 11.10
C VAL A 321 -32.86 -22.97 11.84
N PRO A 322 -32.68 -21.71 11.40
CA PRO A 322 -33.41 -20.59 11.98
C PRO A 322 -34.92 -20.71 11.75
N LEU A 323 -35.73 -20.35 12.76
CA LEU A 323 -37.20 -20.44 12.68
C LEU A 323 -37.78 -19.59 11.53
N CYS A 324 -37.09 -18.52 11.14
CA CYS A 324 -37.45 -17.67 10.01
C CYS A 324 -37.30 -18.34 8.64
N ARG A 325 -36.57 -19.46 8.53
CA ARG A 325 -36.52 -20.30 7.32
C ARG A 325 -37.71 -21.24 7.30
N TRP A 326 -37.78 -22.12 8.30
CA TRP A 326 -38.91 -22.98 8.59
C TRP A 326 -38.78 -23.53 10.01
N ASP A 327 -39.89 -24.02 10.57
CA ASP A 327 -39.88 -24.74 11.83
C ASP A 327 -39.36 -26.17 11.61
N HIS A 328 -38.06 -26.35 11.82
CA HIS A 328 -37.39 -27.62 11.58
C HIS A 328 -37.80 -28.71 12.57
N ASP A 329 -38.26 -28.36 13.77
CA ASP A 329 -38.68 -29.35 14.77
C ASP A 329 -39.92 -30.15 14.32
N LEU A 330 -40.73 -29.60 13.38
CA LEU A 330 -41.85 -30.33 12.75
C LEU A 330 -41.39 -31.46 11.81
N TYR A 331 -40.19 -31.32 11.23
CA TYR A 331 -39.65 -32.20 10.20
C TYR A 331 -38.47 -33.05 10.71
N TRP A 332 -38.21 -33.03 12.01
CA TRP A 332 -37.10 -33.75 12.64
C TRP A 332 -37.59 -34.89 13.53
N SER A 333 -36.94 -36.05 13.45
CA SER A 333 -37.04 -37.09 14.46
C SER A 333 -35.72 -37.86 14.59
N GLU A 334 -35.44 -38.37 15.79
CA GLU A 334 -34.18 -39.07 16.10
C GLU A 334 -33.91 -40.27 15.17
N THR A 335 -34.97 -40.94 14.69
CA THR A 335 -34.89 -42.13 13.84
C THR A 335 -35.17 -41.89 12.36
N GLY A 336 -35.57 -40.68 11.95
CA GLY A 336 -35.90 -40.37 10.56
C GLY A 336 -37.12 -41.13 10.03
N GLU A 337 -38.21 -41.13 10.80
CA GLU A 337 -39.49 -41.74 10.42
C GLU A 337 -40.12 -41.07 9.19
N ASN A 338 -41.07 -41.75 8.52
CA ASN A 338 -41.64 -41.29 7.24
C ASN A 338 -42.05 -39.81 7.23
N GLY A 339 -41.41 -39.01 6.39
CA GLY A 339 -41.66 -37.57 6.23
C GLY A 339 -40.80 -36.67 7.12
N LYS A 340 -39.90 -37.23 7.94
CA LYS A 340 -38.96 -36.49 8.78
C LYS A 340 -37.50 -36.88 8.52
N GLY A 341 -36.59 -35.93 8.68
CA GLY A 341 -35.16 -36.16 8.67
C GLY A 341 -34.60 -36.42 10.08
N TYR A 342 -33.43 -37.05 10.17
CA TYR A 342 -32.70 -37.23 11.43
C TYR A 342 -31.59 -36.19 11.66
N ILE A 343 -31.25 -35.41 10.63
CA ILE A 343 -30.23 -34.36 10.68
C ILE A 343 -30.84 -33.09 11.28
N ARG A 344 -30.14 -32.47 12.23
CA ARG A 344 -30.61 -31.25 12.92
C ARG A 344 -29.74 -30.01 12.66
N HIS A 345 -28.47 -30.21 12.28
CA HIS A 345 -27.51 -29.13 12.04
C HIS A 345 -27.16 -29.05 10.56
N PHE A 346 -27.02 -27.83 10.06
CA PHE A 346 -26.81 -27.52 8.64
C PHE A 346 -25.78 -26.40 8.50
N GLY A 347 -24.93 -26.49 7.47
CA GLY A 347 -24.13 -25.37 7.01
C GLY A 347 -25.00 -24.48 6.12
N MET A 348 -25.27 -23.26 6.56
CA MET A 348 -26.17 -22.34 5.86
C MET A 348 -25.59 -20.92 5.85
N LEU A 349 -25.86 -20.18 4.77
CA LEU A 349 -25.70 -18.72 4.78
C LEU A 349 -26.72 -18.08 5.71
N MET A 350 -26.36 -16.93 6.27
CA MET A 350 -27.25 -16.15 7.13
C MET A 350 -28.45 -15.61 6.33
N ASP A 351 -29.56 -15.34 7.02
CA ASP A 351 -30.82 -14.99 6.35
C ASP A 351 -30.78 -13.64 5.64
N ASP A 352 -30.05 -12.67 6.20
CA ASP A 352 -29.75 -11.40 5.56
C ASP A 352 -29.00 -11.61 4.24
N GLN A 353 -28.00 -12.51 4.20
CA GLN A 353 -27.23 -12.82 2.99
C GLN A 353 -28.04 -13.52 1.90
N MET A 354 -29.07 -14.27 2.29
CA MET A 354 -29.96 -14.93 1.32
C MET A 354 -31.09 -14.00 0.86
N ALA A 355 -31.57 -13.12 1.74
CA ALA A 355 -32.70 -12.24 1.47
C ALA A 355 -32.29 -10.96 0.75
N MET A 356 -31.17 -10.34 1.16
CA MET A 356 -30.69 -9.08 0.61
C MET A 356 -30.04 -9.28 -0.75
N PHE A 357 -30.19 -8.28 -1.62
CA PHE A 357 -29.57 -8.22 -2.93
C PHE A 357 -29.63 -6.79 -3.44
N ASP A 358 -28.50 -6.27 -3.96
CA ASP A 358 -28.46 -4.93 -4.54
C ASP A 358 -29.01 -4.92 -5.98
N ASN A 359 -30.33 -4.89 -6.10
CA ASN A 359 -30.98 -4.96 -7.41
C ASN A 359 -30.68 -3.75 -8.30
N GLU A 360 -30.47 -2.56 -7.72
CA GLU A 360 -30.18 -1.35 -8.49
C GLU A 360 -28.79 -1.42 -9.13
N PHE A 361 -27.80 -1.91 -8.38
CA PHE A 361 -26.44 -2.13 -8.90
C PHE A 361 -26.43 -3.06 -10.12
N PHE A 362 -27.21 -4.15 -10.08
CA PHE A 362 -27.34 -5.10 -11.18
C PHE A 362 -28.35 -4.69 -12.27
N GLY A 363 -28.96 -3.50 -12.16
CA GLY A 363 -29.92 -3.00 -13.14
C GLY A 363 -31.22 -3.80 -13.20
N MET A 364 -31.59 -4.47 -12.11
CA MET A 364 -32.80 -5.28 -11.97
C MET A 364 -33.91 -4.49 -11.26
N SER A 365 -35.15 -4.65 -11.74
CA SER A 365 -36.30 -4.07 -11.05
C SER A 365 -36.55 -4.78 -9.71
N ALA A 366 -37.13 -4.10 -8.72
CA ALA A 366 -37.47 -4.71 -7.43
C ALA A 366 -38.38 -5.95 -7.58
N THR A 367 -39.33 -5.90 -8.52
CA THR A 367 -40.22 -7.03 -8.83
C THR A 367 -39.43 -8.21 -9.38
N GLU A 368 -38.50 -7.97 -10.31
CA GLU A 368 -37.65 -9.01 -10.89
C GLU A 368 -36.78 -9.65 -9.81
N ALA A 369 -36.04 -8.84 -9.05
CA ALA A 369 -35.16 -9.33 -7.98
C ALA A 369 -35.89 -10.16 -6.92
N THR A 370 -37.14 -9.79 -6.58
CA THR A 370 -37.96 -10.55 -5.62
C THR A 370 -38.31 -11.95 -6.10
N HIS A 371 -38.45 -12.14 -7.43
CA HIS A 371 -38.76 -13.44 -8.03
C HIS A 371 -37.53 -14.20 -8.51
N THR A 372 -36.34 -13.59 -8.43
CA THR A 372 -35.07 -14.25 -8.75
C THR A 372 -34.65 -15.15 -7.60
N ASP A 373 -34.31 -16.39 -7.96
CA ASP A 373 -33.86 -17.42 -7.02
C ASP A 373 -32.64 -16.93 -6.21
N PRO A 374 -32.63 -17.03 -4.87
CA PRO A 374 -31.51 -16.53 -4.05
C PRO A 374 -30.09 -17.00 -4.44
N PRO A 375 -29.87 -18.25 -4.90
CA PRO A 375 -28.58 -18.68 -5.44
C PRO A 375 -28.13 -17.89 -6.67
N GLN A 376 -29.05 -17.48 -7.55
CA GLN A 376 -28.72 -16.66 -8.72
C GLN A 376 -28.27 -15.27 -8.28
N ARG A 377 -29.00 -14.64 -7.35
CA ARG A 377 -28.65 -13.33 -6.77
C ARG A 377 -27.28 -13.36 -6.07
N ASN A 378 -27.02 -14.40 -5.29
CA ASN A 378 -25.71 -14.59 -4.65
C ASN A 378 -24.59 -14.81 -5.69
N CYS A 379 -24.84 -15.57 -6.75
CA CYS A 379 -23.86 -15.79 -7.81
C CYS A 379 -23.48 -14.49 -8.52
N MET A 380 -24.43 -13.56 -8.69
CA MET A 380 -24.17 -12.25 -9.29
C MET A 380 -23.25 -11.39 -8.41
N GLU A 381 -23.54 -11.30 -7.10
CA GLU A 381 -22.72 -10.55 -6.15
C GLU A 381 -21.32 -11.16 -5.99
N VAL A 382 -21.23 -12.47 -5.75
CA VAL A 382 -19.94 -13.17 -5.60
C VAL A 382 -19.13 -13.13 -6.90
N GLY A 383 -19.79 -13.23 -8.05
CA GLY A 383 -19.14 -13.11 -9.36
C GLY A 383 -18.57 -11.71 -9.58
N TYR A 384 -19.32 -10.66 -9.22
CA TYR A 384 -18.83 -9.30 -9.25
C TYR A 384 -17.63 -9.10 -8.32
N ASP A 385 -17.72 -9.53 -7.07
CA ASP A 385 -16.62 -9.43 -6.10
C ASP A 385 -15.36 -10.13 -6.60
N CYS A 386 -15.50 -11.32 -7.20
CA CYS A 386 -14.39 -12.08 -7.76
C CYS A 386 -13.68 -11.30 -8.88
N LEU A 387 -14.44 -10.76 -9.83
CA LEU A 387 -13.91 -9.98 -10.96
C LEU A 387 -13.27 -8.67 -10.48
N HIS A 388 -13.94 -7.94 -9.60
CA HIS A 388 -13.43 -6.69 -9.03
C HIS A 388 -12.12 -6.91 -8.28
N ARG A 389 -12.02 -7.99 -7.47
CA ARG A 389 -10.79 -8.37 -6.77
C ARG A 389 -9.66 -8.81 -7.70
N ALA A 390 -9.98 -9.33 -8.89
CA ALA A 390 -9.01 -9.60 -9.96
C ALA A 390 -8.54 -8.32 -10.68
N GLY A 391 -8.99 -7.13 -10.26
CA GLY A 391 -8.63 -5.85 -10.87
C GLY A 391 -9.50 -5.46 -12.07
N TRP A 392 -10.56 -6.23 -12.36
CA TRP A 392 -11.52 -5.88 -13.40
C TRP A 392 -12.51 -4.85 -12.86
N THR A 393 -12.17 -3.59 -13.05
CA THR A 393 -13.07 -2.46 -12.78
C THR A 393 -13.81 -2.10 -14.07
N ARG A 394 -15.09 -1.72 -13.93
CA ARG A 394 -16.02 -1.53 -15.05
C ARG A 394 -15.71 -0.30 -15.90
#